data_AF-A0A2Z2MLP7-F1
#
_entry.id   AF-A0A2Z2MLP7-F1
#
_cell.length_a   1.000
_cell.length_b   1.000
_cell.length_c   1.000
_cell.angle_alpha   90.00
_cell.angle_beta   90.00
_cell.angle_gamma   90.00
#
_symmetry.space_group_name_H-M   'P 1'
#
loop_
_entity.id
_entity.type
_entity.pdbx_description
1 polymer ?
#
loop_
_entity_poly.entity_id
_entity_poly.type
_entity_poly.pdbx_seq_one_letter_code
_entity_poly.pdbx_strand_id
1 'polypeptide(L)'
;MDTATLLLILGGFIGTILVVVVLISKMMSTYTSEIYELLRSSRPELQEVPVQEKASPPKVESAPTKIQGTVPKPTASEEELVRKLREILNERMGKIIDEAKDKKNRLLTLLDFARGYALGYVSEDDYNAFLIKVLNELDEFKRLWLMKFPSRKDKEKLELMMSYVAKAKLPVAVKTKDKGIITLTHEEALIKITEYLNSAMTILDELIEKAGESPAITPLEIKLSNEVKKLQEKVKRLEERLEEMNMNI
;
A
#
# COMPACT_ATOMS: atom_id res chain seq x y z
N MET A 1 -28.15 31.95 -7.20
CA MET A 1 -28.02 30.74 -6.36
C MET A 1 -28.25 31.21 -4.94
N ASP A 2 -29.34 30.79 -4.30
CA ASP A 2 -29.77 31.36 -3.03
C ASP A 2 -28.85 30.93 -1.87
N THR A 3 -28.66 31.83 -0.91
CA THR A 3 -27.79 31.64 0.28
C THR A 3 -28.18 30.43 1.11
N ALA A 4 -29.47 30.06 1.12
CA ALA A 4 -29.97 28.86 1.75
C ALA A 4 -29.44 27.57 1.10
N THR A 5 -29.34 27.53 -0.23
CA THR A 5 -28.81 26.38 -0.98
C THR A 5 -27.32 26.21 -0.72
N LEU A 6 -26.59 27.32 -0.57
CA LEU A 6 -25.14 27.33 -0.31
C LEU A 6 -24.82 26.82 1.11
N LEU A 7 -25.63 27.19 2.11
CA LEU A 7 -25.52 26.67 3.47
C LEU A 7 -25.86 25.17 3.58
N LEU A 8 -26.83 24.69 2.81
CA LEU A 8 -27.21 23.28 2.78
C LEU A 8 -26.11 22.39 2.18
N ILE A 9 -25.50 22.86 1.09
CA ILE A 9 -24.37 22.17 0.46
C ILE A 9 -23.16 22.16 1.40
N LEU A 10 -22.87 23.28 2.05
CA LEU A 10 -21.75 23.40 2.99
C LEU A 10 -21.95 22.51 4.22
N GLY A 11 -23.17 22.48 4.78
CA GLY A 11 -23.53 21.61 5.89
C GLY A 11 -23.45 20.12 5.54
N GLY A 12 -23.92 19.74 4.34
CA GLY A 12 -23.81 18.37 3.84
C GLY A 12 -22.37 17.91 3.62
N PHE A 13 -21.50 18.79 3.12
CA PHE A 13 -20.08 18.51 2.94
C PHE A 13 -19.35 18.32 4.28
N ILE A 14 -19.62 19.18 5.26
CA ILE A 14 -19.00 19.08 6.59
C ILE A 14 -19.49 17.82 7.33
N GLY A 15 -20.79 17.51 7.22
CA GLY A 15 -21.36 16.30 7.83
C GLY A 15 -20.75 15.01 7.28
N THR A 16 -20.58 14.92 5.96
CA THR A 16 -19.98 13.74 5.32
C THR A 16 -18.49 13.59 5.66
N ILE A 17 -17.74 14.68 5.75
CA ILE A 17 -16.34 14.66 6.19
C ILE A 17 -16.22 14.16 7.63
N LEU A 18 -17.07 14.62 8.54
CA LEU A 18 -17.07 14.16 9.94
C LEU A 18 -17.33 12.66 10.07
N VAL A 19 -18.29 12.13 9.30
CA VAL A 19 -18.59 10.69 9.31
C VAL A 19 -17.40 9.86 8.79
N VAL A 20 -16.74 10.31 7.73
CA VAL A 20 -15.55 9.65 7.18
C VAL A 20 -14.39 9.68 8.19
N VAL A 21 -14.17 10.81 8.86
CA VAL A 21 -13.13 10.92 9.90
C VAL A 21 -13.40 9.98 11.07
N VAL A 22 -14.64 9.89 11.55
CA VAL A 22 -15.02 8.97 12.65
C VAL A 22 -14.84 7.51 12.25
N LEU A 23 -15.18 7.14 11.01
CA LEU A 23 -14.98 5.78 10.48
C LEU A 23 -13.48 5.44 10.37
N ILE A 24 -12.66 6.36 9.88
CA ILE A 24 -11.21 6.18 9.77
C ILE A 24 -10.56 6.09 11.16
N SER A 25 -11.00 6.90 12.13
CA SER A 25 -10.49 6.82 13.51
C SER A 25 -10.83 5.49 14.18
N LYS A 26 -12.02 4.92 13.93
CA LYS A 26 -12.37 3.58 14.44
C LYS A 26 -11.57 2.46 13.78
N MET A 27 -11.33 2.55 12.47
CA MET A 27 -10.44 1.61 11.77
C MET A 27 -9.01 1.69 12.29
N MET A 28 -8.45 2.89 12.42
CA MET A 28 -7.08 3.10 12.92
C MET A 28 -6.90 2.61 14.36
N SER A 29 -7.90 2.77 15.24
CA SER A 29 -7.85 2.22 16.61
C SER A 29 -7.79 0.70 16.64
N THR A 30 -8.35 0.02 15.64
CA THR A 30 -8.35 -1.45 15.57
C THR A 30 -6.98 -1.93 15.08
N TYR A 31 -6.44 -1.29 14.03
CA TYR A 31 -5.11 -1.59 13.51
C TYR A 31 -3.96 -1.26 14.47
N THR A 32 -4.09 -0.21 15.29
CA THR A 32 -3.07 0.08 16.31
C THR A 32 -3.06 -0.98 17.41
N SER A 33 -4.22 -1.48 17.83
CA SER A 33 -4.28 -2.54 18.85
C SER A 33 -3.62 -3.85 18.38
N GLU A 34 -3.85 -4.25 17.13
CA GLU A 34 -3.23 -5.45 16.54
C GLU A 34 -1.71 -5.30 16.37
N ILE A 35 -1.24 -4.10 16.00
CA ILE A 35 0.20 -3.81 15.89
C ILE A 35 0.87 -3.82 17.27
N TYR A 36 0.21 -3.31 18.31
CA TYR A 36 0.71 -3.35 19.69
C TYR A 36 0.69 -4.77 20.28
N GLU A 37 -0.30 -5.60 19.95
CA GLU A 37 -0.31 -7.03 20.34
C GLU A 37 0.79 -7.82 19.63
N LEU A 38 1.00 -7.61 18.34
CA LEU A 38 2.10 -8.24 17.57
C LEU A 38 3.49 -7.82 18.06
N LEU A 39 3.64 -6.56 18.50
CA LEU A 39 4.87 -6.08 19.14
C LEU A 39 5.08 -6.67 20.55
N ARG A 40 3.99 -6.98 21.27
CA ARG A 40 4.05 -7.63 22.59
C ARG A 40 4.35 -9.12 22.48
N SER A 41 3.83 -9.81 21.47
CA SER A 41 4.09 -11.23 21.21
C SER A 41 5.46 -11.50 20.58
N SER A 42 6.14 -10.47 20.06
CA SER A 42 7.48 -10.59 19.46
C SER A 42 8.63 -10.29 20.44
N ARG A 43 8.35 -10.13 21.74
CA ARG A 43 9.42 -10.16 22.76
C ARG A 43 9.80 -11.61 23.02
N PRO A 44 11.06 -12.01 22.81
CA PRO A 44 11.52 -13.33 23.23
C PRO A 44 11.41 -13.43 24.75
N GLU A 45 10.77 -14.49 25.23
CA GLU A 45 10.78 -14.92 26.63
C GLU A 45 12.24 -15.04 27.08
N LEU A 46 12.68 -14.06 27.88
CA LEU A 46 13.87 -14.22 28.69
C LEU A 46 13.52 -15.24 29.77
N GLN A 47 14.05 -16.44 29.57
CA GLN A 47 14.25 -17.53 30.52
C GLN A 47 14.03 -17.14 31.97
N GLU A 48 13.02 -17.77 32.56
CA GLU A 48 12.78 -17.85 33.99
C GLU A 48 14.05 -18.37 34.70
N VAL A 49 14.66 -17.51 35.51
CA VAL A 49 15.51 -17.94 36.63
C VAL A 49 14.68 -17.69 37.90
N PRO A 50 14.31 -18.74 38.67
CA PRO A 50 13.36 -18.60 39.77
C PRO A 50 14.07 -18.01 40.99
N VAL A 51 13.74 -16.77 41.36
CA VAL A 51 14.11 -16.24 42.68
C VAL A 51 12.93 -16.44 43.62
N GLN A 52 13.17 -17.28 44.62
CA GLN A 52 12.25 -17.65 45.68
C GLN A 52 11.67 -16.46 46.42
N GLU A 53 10.36 -16.53 46.58
CA GLU A 53 9.51 -15.76 47.47
C GLU A 53 9.81 -16.09 48.94
N LYS A 54 10.06 -15.07 49.79
CA LYS A 54 9.88 -15.18 51.26
C LYS A 54 9.60 -13.81 51.91
N ALA A 55 8.33 -13.61 52.20
CA ALA A 55 7.70 -13.08 53.42
C ALA A 55 8.39 -12.00 54.30
N SER A 56 7.74 -10.83 54.31
CA SER A 56 7.28 -9.99 55.44
C SER A 56 8.20 -9.01 56.21
N PRO A 57 7.66 -7.82 56.65
CA PRO A 57 8.37 -6.63 57.17
C PRO A 57 8.28 -6.57 58.73
N PRO A 58 8.43 -5.44 59.50
CA PRO A 58 8.80 -4.04 59.21
C PRO A 58 9.79 -3.36 60.22
N LYS A 59 10.39 -2.19 59.88
CA LYS A 59 10.65 -1.09 60.86
C LYS A 59 11.08 0.26 60.25
N VAL A 60 10.27 1.26 60.59
CA VAL A 60 10.40 2.73 60.72
C VAL A 60 11.80 3.39 60.61
N GLU A 61 11.89 4.48 59.83
CA GLU A 61 12.10 5.90 60.26
C GLU A 61 13.09 6.75 59.41
N SER A 62 12.58 7.91 58.95
CA SER A 62 13.23 9.21 58.74
C SER A 62 14.39 9.40 57.73
N ALA A 63 14.12 10.13 56.63
CA ALA A 63 14.71 11.44 56.25
C ALA A 63 14.55 11.72 54.74
N PRO A 64 14.41 12.99 54.29
CA PRO A 64 13.94 13.31 52.95
C PRO A 64 15.09 13.34 51.93
N THR A 65 15.21 12.29 51.12
CA THR A 65 16.14 12.30 49.99
C THR A 65 15.51 13.01 48.81
N LYS A 66 15.94 14.26 48.62
CA LYS A 66 16.02 15.03 47.38
C LYS A 66 15.86 14.13 46.12
N ILE A 67 14.67 14.12 45.53
CA ILE A 67 14.44 13.48 44.23
C ILE A 67 15.07 14.40 43.18
N GLN A 68 16.37 14.19 42.98
CA GLN A 68 17.13 14.74 41.89
C GLN A 68 16.55 14.15 40.61
N GLY A 69 16.03 15.03 39.75
CA GLY A 69 15.38 14.67 38.50
C GLY A 69 16.25 13.73 37.68
N THR A 70 15.79 12.49 37.53
CA THR A 70 16.16 11.65 36.41
C THR A 70 14.99 11.66 35.46
N VAL A 71 14.98 12.67 34.58
CA VAL A 71 14.23 12.61 33.34
C VAL A 71 14.66 11.30 32.66
N PRO A 72 13.75 10.35 32.39
CA PRO A 72 14.12 9.18 31.61
C PRO A 72 14.45 9.70 30.21
N LYS A 73 15.73 9.70 29.85
CA LYS A 73 16.20 9.93 28.48
C LYS A 73 15.46 8.95 27.55
N PRO A 74 14.62 9.42 26.62
CA PRO A 74 14.15 8.58 25.54
C PRO A 74 15.10 8.82 24.36
N THR A 75 16.24 8.15 24.35
CA THR A 75 17.17 8.18 23.20
C THR A 75 17.41 6.77 22.68
N ALA A 76 16.33 6.03 22.46
CA ALA A 76 16.26 5.03 21.39
C ALA A 76 15.62 5.72 20.18
N SER A 77 16.43 6.58 19.58
CA SER A 77 16.41 7.13 18.22
C SER A 77 15.12 6.97 17.41
N GLU A 78 14.31 8.03 17.32
CA GLU A 78 13.26 8.17 16.31
C GLU A 78 13.79 7.92 14.88
N GLU A 79 15.07 8.24 14.62
CA GLU A 79 15.75 7.96 13.36
C GLU A 79 15.93 6.45 13.11
N GLU A 80 16.14 5.65 14.15
CA GLU A 80 16.24 4.19 14.05
C GLU A 80 14.87 3.54 13.81
N LEU A 81 13.79 4.12 14.35
CA LEU A 81 12.42 3.73 14.03
C LEU A 81 12.05 4.09 12.59
N VAL A 82 12.39 5.30 12.14
CA VAL A 82 12.20 5.73 10.73
C VAL A 82 13.02 4.86 9.78
N ARG A 83 14.24 4.50 10.16
CA ARG A 83 15.10 3.62 9.36
C ARG A 83 14.53 2.20 9.29
N LYS A 84 14.08 1.60 10.39
CA LYS A 84 13.42 0.29 10.39
C LYS A 84 12.11 0.31 9.60
N LEU A 85 11.33 1.39 9.67
CA LEU A 85 10.15 1.59 8.83
C LEU A 85 10.50 1.62 7.34
N ARG A 86 11.55 2.36 6.97
CA ARG A 86 12.05 2.40 5.58
C ARG A 86 12.55 1.04 5.11
N GLU A 87 13.29 0.31 5.95
CA GLU A 87 13.78 -1.03 5.61
C GLU A 87 12.62 -2.01 5.36
N ILE A 88 11.60 -2.02 6.23
CA ILE A 88 10.40 -2.87 6.06
C ILE A 88 9.58 -2.44 4.84
N LEU A 89 9.47 -1.14 4.58
CA LEU A 89 8.77 -0.61 3.40
C LEU A 89 9.51 -1.00 2.11
N ASN A 90 10.83 -0.86 2.07
CA ASN A 90 11.66 -1.23 0.93
C ASN A 90 11.63 -2.74 0.65
N GLU A 91 11.68 -3.59 1.67
CA GLU A 91 11.58 -5.04 1.50
C GLU A 91 10.22 -5.45 0.92
N ARG A 92 9.13 -4.82 1.41
CA ARG A 92 7.79 -5.04 0.87
C ARG A 92 7.62 -4.44 -0.53
N MET A 93 8.33 -3.36 -0.85
CA MET A 93 8.36 -2.76 -2.19
C MET A 93 9.01 -3.69 -3.20
N GLY A 94 10.14 -4.31 -2.84
CA GLY A 94 10.84 -5.29 -3.66
C GLY A 94 9.91 -6.44 -4.07
N LYS A 95 9.17 -7.00 -3.12
CA LYS A 95 8.22 -8.10 -3.38
C LYS A 95 7.12 -7.73 -4.39
N ILE A 96 6.63 -6.49 -4.38
CA ILE A 96 5.59 -6.03 -5.33
C ILE A 96 6.17 -5.82 -6.73
N ILE A 97 7.40 -5.30 -6.81
CA ILE A 97 8.10 -5.14 -8.09
C ILE A 97 8.43 -6.51 -8.68
N ASP A 98 8.83 -7.48 -7.86
CA ASP A 98 9.06 -8.85 -8.31
C ASP A 98 7.77 -9.53 -8.76
N GLU A 99 6.66 -9.30 -8.06
CA GLU A 99 5.33 -9.73 -8.50
C GLU A 99 4.95 -9.10 -9.86
N ALA A 100 5.24 -7.83 -10.08
CA ALA A 100 4.98 -7.17 -11.36
C ALA A 100 5.79 -7.80 -12.50
N LYS A 101 7.05 -8.16 -12.25
CA LYS A 101 7.90 -8.89 -13.22
C LYS A 101 7.35 -10.30 -13.49
N ASP A 102 6.86 -11.00 -12.47
CA ASP A 102 6.21 -12.29 -12.63
C ASP A 102 4.97 -12.18 -13.53
N LYS A 103 4.12 -11.17 -13.31
CA LYS A 103 2.94 -10.91 -14.16
C LYS A 103 3.32 -10.55 -15.59
N LYS A 104 4.45 -9.86 -15.80
CA LYS A 104 5.01 -9.66 -17.16
C LYS A 104 5.41 -10.99 -17.81
N ASN A 105 6.11 -11.87 -17.10
CA ASN A 105 6.45 -13.21 -17.60
C ASN A 105 5.20 -14.04 -17.92
N ARG A 106 4.13 -13.86 -17.13
CA ARG A 106 2.85 -14.49 -17.37
C ARG A 106 2.20 -14.03 -18.68
N LEU A 107 2.24 -12.74 -18.98
CA LEU A 107 1.79 -12.19 -20.26
C LEU A 107 2.61 -12.72 -21.45
N LEU A 108 3.92 -12.90 -21.27
CA LEU A 108 4.76 -13.54 -22.29
C LEU A 108 4.37 -15.00 -22.51
N THR A 109 4.07 -15.73 -21.44
CA THR A 109 3.57 -17.12 -21.55
C THR A 109 2.23 -17.17 -22.30
N LEU A 110 1.34 -16.20 -22.06
CA LEU A 110 0.08 -16.08 -22.79
C LEU A 110 0.30 -15.82 -24.29
N LEU A 111 1.33 -15.05 -24.64
CA LEU A 111 1.73 -14.85 -26.03
C LEU A 111 2.23 -16.15 -26.67
N ASP A 112 3.00 -16.97 -25.94
CA ASP A 112 3.45 -18.27 -26.42
C ASP A 112 2.27 -19.25 -26.61
N PHE A 113 1.27 -19.20 -25.71
CA PHE A 113 0.01 -19.94 -25.89
C PHE A 113 -0.77 -19.45 -27.12
N ALA A 114 -0.80 -18.14 -27.39
CA ALA A 114 -1.41 -17.60 -28.60
C ALA A 114 -0.71 -18.08 -29.88
N ARG A 115 0.63 -18.17 -29.85
CA ARG A 115 1.42 -18.77 -30.95
C ARG A 115 1.09 -20.25 -31.11
N GLY A 116 0.99 -20.99 -30.00
CA GLY A 116 0.58 -22.39 -29.98
C GLY A 116 -0.80 -22.61 -30.61
N TYR A 117 -1.75 -21.72 -30.34
CA TYR A 117 -3.07 -21.72 -30.98
C TYR A 117 -2.98 -21.48 -32.49
N ALA A 118 -2.24 -20.46 -32.92
CA ALA A 118 -2.08 -20.15 -34.34
C ALA A 118 -1.42 -21.28 -35.15
N LEU A 119 -0.53 -22.05 -34.50
CA LEU A 119 0.12 -23.23 -35.07
C LEU A 119 -0.71 -24.51 -34.94
N GLY A 120 -1.88 -24.47 -34.28
CA GLY A 120 -2.77 -25.62 -34.08
C GLY A 120 -2.36 -26.58 -32.96
N TYR A 121 -1.39 -26.22 -32.12
CA TYR A 121 -0.97 -27.03 -30.96
C TYR A 121 -1.84 -26.83 -29.72
N VAL A 122 -2.58 -25.72 -29.66
CA VAL A 122 -3.43 -25.34 -28.53
C VAL A 122 -4.85 -25.10 -29.04
N SER A 123 -5.86 -25.62 -28.34
CA SER A 123 -7.26 -25.39 -28.71
C SER A 123 -7.71 -23.97 -28.30
N GLU A 124 -8.78 -23.49 -28.92
CA GLU A 124 -9.40 -22.21 -28.53
C GLU A 124 -9.81 -22.20 -27.05
N ASP A 125 -10.39 -23.29 -26.57
CA ASP A 125 -10.86 -23.44 -25.20
C ASP A 125 -9.71 -23.41 -24.19
N ASP A 126 -8.60 -24.11 -24.49
CA ASP A 126 -7.41 -24.12 -23.65
C ASP A 126 -6.77 -22.74 -23.56
N TYR A 127 -6.67 -22.04 -24.69
CA TYR A 127 -6.19 -20.66 -24.73
C TYR A 127 -7.07 -19.74 -23.88
N ASN A 128 -8.39 -19.79 -24.09
CA ASN A 128 -9.34 -18.94 -23.39
C ASN A 128 -9.38 -19.24 -21.88
N ALA A 129 -9.24 -20.50 -21.47
CA ALA A 129 -9.13 -20.88 -20.07
C ALA A 129 -7.85 -20.32 -19.44
N PHE A 130 -6.73 -20.41 -20.15
CA PHE A 130 -5.46 -19.82 -19.70
C PHE A 130 -5.55 -18.30 -19.60
N LEU A 131 -6.16 -17.63 -20.58
CA LEU A 131 -6.40 -16.19 -20.58
C LEU A 131 -7.21 -15.75 -19.35
N ILE A 132 -8.30 -16.45 -19.01
CA ILE A 132 -9.12 -16.15 -17.82
C ILE A 132 -8.27 -16.27 -16.56
N LYS A 133 -7.41 -17.29 -16.47
CA LYS A 133 -6.49 -17.45 -15.33
C LYS A 133 -5.54 -16.24 -15.23
N VAL A 134 -4.96 -15.80 -16.34
CA VAL A 134 -4.09 -14.62 -16.38
C VAL A 134 -4.84 -13.35 -15.96
N LEU A 135 -6.09 -13.16 -16.43
CA LEU A 135 -6.91 -12.03 -16.02
C LEU A 135 -7.19 -12.02 -14.51
N ASN A 136 -7.48 -13.18 -13.91
CA ASN A 136 -7.68 -13.27 -12.46
C ASN A 136 -6.40 -12.92 -11.68
N GLU A 137 -5.26 -13.48 -12.11
CA GLU A 137 -3.94 -13.17 -11.54
C GLU A 137 -3.61 -11.66 -11.64
N LEU A 138 -4.01 -11.00 -12.72
CA LEU A 138 -3.82 -9.55 -12.91
C LEU A 138 -4.81 -8.71 -12.09
N ASP A 139 -6.03 -9.16 -11.84
CA ASP A 139 -6.97 -8.46 -10.95
C ASP A 139 -6.48 -8.49 -9.49
N GLU A 140 -5.95 -9.64 -9.05
CA GLU A 140 -5.30 -9.77 -7.75
C GLU A 140 -4.10 -8.83 -7.64
N PHE A 141 -3.21 -8.84 -8.65
CA PHE A 141 -2.09 -7.92 -8.71
C PHE A 141 -2.52 -6.45 -8.67
N LYS A 142 -3.56 -6.06 -9.43
CA LYS A 142 -4.11 -4.70 -9.41
C LYS A 142 -4.51 -4.28 -7.99
N ARG A 143 -5.17 -5.16 -7.24
CA ARG A 143 -5.57 -4.88 -5.84
C ARG A 143 -4.33 -4.68 -4.97
N LEU A 144 -3.35 -5.58 -5.07
CA LEU A 144 -2.09 -5.50 -4.31
C LEU A 144 -1.33 -4.21 -4.63
N TRP A 145 -1.23 -3.84 -5.90
CA TRP A 145 -0.58 -2.62 -6.35
C TRP A 145 -1.27 -1.38 -5.78
N LEU A 146 -2.59 -1.29 -5.89
CA LEU A 146 -3.33 -0.10 -5.43
C LEU A 146 -3.42 0.02 -3.91
N MET A 147 -3.33 -1.07 -3.16
CA MET A 147 -3.16 -1.03 -1.71
C MET A 147 -1.85 -0.35 -1.29
N LYS A 148 -0.85 -0.36 -2.16
CA LYS A 148 0.51 0.12 -1.88
C LYS A 148 0.76 1.48 -2.51
N PHE A 149 0.29 1.65 -3.73
CA PHE A 149 0.34 2.89 -4.50
C PHE A 149 -1.08 3.34 -4.82
N PRO A 150 -1.78 3.99 -3.86
CA PRO A 150 -3.12 4.52 -4.09
C PRO A 150 -3.03 5.75 -5.00
N SER A 151 -2.94 5.51 -6.31
CA SER A 151 -2.85 6.51 -7.38
C SER A 151 -4.00 6.30 -8.36
N ARG A 152 -4.79 7.36 -8.60
CA ARG A 152 -5.86 7.32 -9.59
C ARG A 152 -5.34 7.04 -11.00
N LYS A 153 -4.17 7.61 -11.33
CA LYS A 153 -3.50 7.36 -12.63
C LYS A 153 -3.09 5.90 -12.78
N ASP A 154 -2.57 5.30 -11.71
CA ASP A 154 -2.09 3.91 -11.74
C ASP A 154 -3.29 2.96 -11.82
N LYS A 155 -4.41 3.29 -11.17
CA LYS A 155 -5.68 2.58 -11.32
C LYS A 155 -6.18 2.58 -12.77
N GLU A 156 -6.20 3.75 -13.41
CA GLU A 156 -6.64 3.88 -14.80
C GLU A 156 -5.72 3.09 -15.76
N LYS A 157 -4.40 3.12 -15.53
CA LYS A 157 -3.43 2.31 -16.29
C LYS A 157 -3.64 0.81 -16.10
N LEU A 158 -3.82 0.35 -14.87
CA LEU A 158 -4.07 -1.08 -14.58
C LEU A 158 -5.40 -1.56 -15.15
N GLU A 159 -6.44 -0.72 -15.15
CA GLU A 159 -7.72 -1.02 -15.81
C GLU A 159 -7.57 -1.09 -17.33
N LEU A 160 -6.78 -0.19 -17.92
CA LEU A 160 -6.46 -0.22 -19.34
C LEU A 160 -5.67 -1.47 -19.73
N MET A 161 -4.67 -1.86 -18.92
CA MET A 161 -3.92 -3.11 -19.10
C MET A 161 -4.86 -4.32 -19.12
N MET A 162 -5.76 -4.43 -18.14
CA MET A 162 -6.77 -5.49 -18.06
C MET A 162 -7.67 -5.51 -19.30
N SER A 163 -8.07 -4.33 -19.79
CA SER A 163 -8.88 -4.21 -21.02
C SER A 163 -8.14 -4.73 -22.26
N TYR A 164 -6.84 -4.46 -22.39
CA TYR A 164 -6.04 -5.02 -23.48
C TYR A 164 -5.95 -6.55 -23.40
N VAL A 165 -5.64 -7.09 -22.22
CA VAL A 165 -5.57 -8.55 -22.05
C VAL A 165 -6.93 -9.19 -22.34
N ALA A 166 -8.04 -8.60 -21.88
CA ALA A 166 -9.38 -9.13 -22.16
C ALA A 166 -9.74 -9.13 -23.65
N LYS A 167 -9.24 -8.18 -24.44
CA LYS A 167 -9.42 -8.13 -25.91
C LYS A 167 -8.65 -9.22 -26.65
N ALA A 168 -7.71 -9.90 -26.00
CA ALA A 168 -7.00 -11.03 -26.57
C ALA A 168 -7.86 -12.32 -26.62
N LYS A 169 -9.08 -12.31 -26.06
CA LYS A 169 -9.99 -13.46 -26.07
C LYS A 169 -10.34 -13.90 -27.50
N LEU A 170 -10.32 -15.22 -27.71
CA LEU A 170 -10.76 -15.84 -28.95
C LEU A 170 -12.28 -16.11 -28.93
N PRO A 171 -12.95 -16.05 -30.11
CA PRO A 171 -12.39 -15.63 -31.40
C PRO A 171 -12.21 -14.11 -31.45
N VAL A 172 -11.10 -13.62 -32.04
CA VAL A 172 -10.88 -12.17 -32.16
C VAL A 172 -11.78 -11.62 -33.26
N ALA A 173 -12.70 -10.74 -32.88
CA ALA A 173 -13.61 -10.09 -33.81
C ALA A 173 -13.39 -8.57 -33.84
N VAL A 174 -13.25 -8.01 -35.04
CA VAL A 174 -12.99 -6.57 -35.23
C VAL A 174 -14.18 -5.92 -35.94
N LYS A 175 -14.65 -4.81 -35.39
CA LYS A 175 -15.70 -4.00 -36.00
C LYS A 175 -15.08 -3.12 -37.09
N THR A 176 -15.46 -3.36 -38.34
CA THR A 176 -15.06 -2.53 -39.48
C THR A 176 -16.14 -1.50 -39.80
N LYS A 177 -15.74 -0.36 -40.40
CA LYS A 177 -16.66 0.72 -40.78
C LYS A 177 -17.66 0.29 -41.86
N ASP A 178 -17.26 -0.64 -42.73
CA ASP A 178 -18.01 -0.97 -43.95
C ASP A 178 -18.66 -2.36 -43.95
N LYS A 179 -18.19 -3.32 -43.13
CA LYS A 179 -18.60 -4.75 -43.22
C LYS A 179 -19.10 -5.35 -41.90
N GLY A 180 -19.32 -4.54 -40.86
CA GLY A 180 -19.77 -5.06 -39.57
C GLY A 180 -18.66 -5.75 -38.77
N ILE A 181 -19.02 -6.75 -37.97
CA ILE A 181 -18.08 -7.51 -37.12
C ILE A 181 -17.47 -8.63 -37.96
N ILE A 182 -16.16 -8.59 -38.18
CA ILE A 182 -15.41 -9.63 -38.91
C ILE A 182 -14.62 -10.44 -37.90
N THR A 183 -14.78 -11.76 -37.92
CA THR A 183 -13.92 -12.68 -37.18
C THR A 183 -12.59 -12.84 -37.93
N LEU A 184 -11.48 -12.62 -37.24
CA LEU A 184 -10.15 -12.70 -37.81
C LEU A 184 -9.72 -14.15 -38.02
N THR A 185 -8.86 -14.37 -39.01
CA THR A 185 -8.15 -15.64 -39.18
C THR A 185 -7.13 -15.86 -38.06
N HIS A 186 -6.61 -17.08 -37.92
CA HIS A 186 -5.64 -17.42 -36.85
C HIS A 186 -4.40 -16.51 -36.86
N GLU A 187 -3.86 -16.21 -38.04
CA GLU A 187 -2.68 -15.34 -38.19
C GLU A 187 -2.99 -13.88 -37.84
N GLU A 188 -4.11 -13.35 -38.34
CA GLU A 188 -4.55 -11.99 -38.05
C GLU A 188 -4.91 -11.81 -36.57
N ALA A 189 -5.54 -12.83 -35.97
CA ALA A 189 -5.84 -12.89 -34.55
C ALA A 189 -4.54 -12.89 -33.73
N LEU A 190 -3.52 -13.66 -34.12
CA LEU A 190 -2.22 -13.66 -33.45
C LEU A 190 -1.56 -12.28 -33.47
N ILE A 191 -1.59 -11.57 -34.61
CA ILE A 191 -1.06 -10.21 -34.72
C ILE A 191 -1.79 -9.29 -33.73
N LYS A 192 -3.13 -9.34 -33.70
CA LYS A 192 -3.93 -8.50 -32.78
C LYS A 192 -3.73 -8.84 -31.31
N ILE A 193 -3.68 -10.12 -30.97
CA ILE A 193 -3.35 -10.58 -29.62
C ILE A 193 -1.98 -10.04 -29.21
N THR A 194 -0.99 -10.14 -30.10
CA THR A 194 0.37 -9.63 -29.85
C THR A 194 0.36 -8.13 -29.59
N GLU A 195 -0.35 -7.34 -30.40
CA GLU A 195 -0.50 -5.89 -30.20
C GLU A 195 -1.11 -5.56 -28.82
N TYR A 196 -2.17 -6.27 -28.43
CA TYR A 196 -2.83 -6.06 -27.13
C TYR A 196 -1.94 -6.46 -25.96
N LEU A 197 -1.29 -7.62 -26.03
CA LEU A 197 -0.41 -8.09 -24.96
C LEU A 197 0.84 -7.21 -24.83
N ASN A 198 1.40 -6.72 -25.94
CA ASN A 198 2.50 -5.75 -25.89
C ASN A 198 2.07 -4.44 -25.22
N SER A 199 0.88 -3.93 -25.56
CA SER A 199 0.33 -2.73 -24.93
C SER A 199 0.13 -2.92 -23.42
N ALA A 200 -0.29 -4.11 -22.99
CA ALA A 200 -0.41 -4.46 -21.58
C ALA A 200 0.96 -4.55 -20.89
N MET A 201 1.96 -5.16 -21.53
CA MET A 201 3.33 -5.25 -21.00
C MET A 201 4.00 -3.88 -20.87
N THR A 202 3.81 -2.96 -21.82
CA THR A 202 4.33 -1.59 -21.72
C THR A 202 3.79 -0.88 -20.49
N ILE A 203 2.52 -1.10 -20.13
CA ILE A 203 1.95 -0.52 -18.90
C ILE A 203 2.65 -1.08 -17.65
N LEU A 204 2.93 -2.39 -17.61
CA LEU A 204 3.69 -2.99 -16.50
C LEU A 204 5.11 -2.43 -16.43
N ASP A 205 5.79 -2.26 -17.57
CA ASP A 205 7.13 -1.69 -17.63
C ASP A 205 7.16 -0.27 -17.08
N GLU A 206 6.22 0.59 -17.49
CA GLU A 206 6.10 1.94 -16.95
C GLU A 206 5.82 1.96 -15.45
N LEU A 207 5.03 1.01 -14.93
CA LEU A 207 4.75 0.91 -13.50
C LEU A 207 5.98 0.45 -12.71
N ILE A 208 6.74 -0.51 -13.25
CA ILE A 208 7.98 -1.03 -12.66
C ILE A 208 9.06 0.06 -12.66
N GLU A 209 9.26 0.76 -13.77
CA GLU A 209 10.24 1.85 -13.88
C GLU A 209 9.92 2.98 -12.89
N LYS A 210 8.66 3.42 -12.85
CA LYS A 210 8.21 4.44 -11.89
C LYS A 210 8.43 4.03 -10.43
N ALA A 211 8.24 2.75 -10.10
CA ALA A 211 8.46 2.22 -8.75
C ALA A 211 9.95 1.97 -8.44
N GLY A 212 10.78 1.73 -9.46
CA GLY A 212 12.22 1.50 -9.34
C GLY A 212 13.05 2.79 -9.26
N GLU A 213 12.68 3.83 -10.01
CA GLU A 213 13.36 5.13 -10.03
C GLU A 213 13.01 6.00 -8.82
N SER A 214 11.85 5.77 -8.25
CA SER A 214 11.39 6.43 -7.05
C SER A 214 11.27 5.38 -5.96
N PRO A 215 12.25 5.24 -5.04
CA PRO A 215 11.95 4.79 -3.69
C PRO A 215 11.05 5.88 -3.10
N ALA A 216 9.80 5.88 -3.56
CA ALA A 216 8.90 7.00 -3.42
C ALA A 216 8.63 7.09 -1.94
N ILE A 217 9.09 8.19 -1.36
CA ILE A 217 8.52 8.78 -0.17
C ILE A 217 7.02 8.78 -0.43
N THR A 218 6.34 7.76 0.08
CA THR A 218 4.91 7.58 -0.17
C THR A 218 4.21 8.87 0.25
N PRO A 219 3.08 9.27 -0.35
CA PRO A 219 2.30 10.40 0.17
C PRO A 219 1.99 10.23 1.68
N LEU A 220 1.97 8.98 2.15
CA LEU A 220 1.96 8.61 3.57
C LEU A 220 3.24 8.98 4.31
N GLU A 221 4.44 8.70 3.79
CA GLU A 221 5.71 9.19 4.37
C GLU A 221 5.81 10.72 4.40
N ILE A 222 5.32 11.42 3.37
CA ILE A 222 5.29 12.90 3.38
C ILE A 222 4.32 13.39 4.46
N LYS A 223 3.13 12.77 4.56
CA LYS A 223 2.14 13.10 5.61
C LYS A 223 2.68 12.77 7.01
N LEU A 224 3.29 11.61 7.19
CA LEU A 224 3.86 11.17 8.46
C LEU A 224 5.05 12.05 8.85
N SER A 225 5.94 12.39 7.92
CA SER A 225 7.04 13.32 8.17
C SER A 225 6.53 14.72 8.51
N ASN A 226 5.47 15.21 7.85
CA ASN A 226 4.86 16.49 8.17
C ASN A 226 4.14 16.49 9.52
N GLU A 227 3.49 15.39 9.90
CA GLU A 227 2.86 15.24 11.22
C GLU A 227 3.90 15.14 12.34
N VAL A 228 4.99 14.39 12.11
CA VAL A 228 6.13 14.33 13.03
C VAL A 228 6.77 15.71 13.19
N LYS A 229 6.98 16.47 12.10
CA LYS A 229 7.46 17.86 12.19
C LYS A 229 6.52 18.76 12.99
N LYS A 230 5.21 18.64 12.80
CA LYS A 230 4.22 19.38 13.60
C LYS A 230 4.23 18.99 15.07
N LEU A 231 4.47 17.73 15.38
CA LEU A 231 4.63 17.24 16.75
C LEU A 231 5.93 17.78 17.36
N GLN A 232 7.04 17.78 16.63
CA GLN A 232 8.31 18.37 17.05
C GLN A 232 8.18 19.87 17.33
N GLU A 233 7.49 20.63 16.48
CA GLU A 233 7.23 22.06 16.74
C GLU A 233 6.36 22.29 17.98
N LYS A 234 5.37 21.42 18.22
CA LYS A 234 4.52 21.51 19.42
C LYS A 234 5.30 21.17 20.69
N VAL A 235 6.15 20.15 20.65
CA VAL A 235 7.03 19.80 21.77
C VAL A 235 8.00 20.94 22.06
N LYS A 236 8.65 21.48 21.03
CA LYS A 236 9.57 22.62 21.19
C LYS A 236 8.89 23.85 21.80
N ARG A 237 7.67 24.19 21.37
CA ARG A 237 6.89 25.28 21.99
C ARG A 237 6.48 24.98 23.43
N LEU A 238 6.26 23.72 23.77
CA LEU A 238 5.95 23.31 25.14
C LEU A 238 7.20 23.36 26.03
N GLU A 239 8.37 22.99 25.49
CA GLU A 239 9.68 23.13 26.15
C GLU A 239 10.03 24.60 26.38
N GLU A 240 9.88 25.47 25.37
CA GLU A 240 10.09 26.92 25.49
C GLU A 240 9.17 27.54 26.57
N ARG A 241 7.89 27.15 26.60
CA ARG A 241 6.96 27.58 27.66
C ARG A 241 7.32 27.05 29.04
N LEU A 242 7.86 25.84 29.12
CA LEU A 242 8.34 25.25 30.37
C LEU A 242 9.59 25.97 30.88
N GLU A 243 10.52 26.33 29.99
CA GLU A 243 11.68 27.16 30.33
C GLU A 243 11.26 28.57 30.79
N GLU A 244 10.32 29.21 30.09
CA GLU A 244 9.78 30.52 30.50
C GLU A 244 9.10 30.48 31.88
N MET A 245 8.39 29.39 32.21
CA MET A 245 7.78 29.21 33.53
C MET A 245 8.82 28.90 34.61
N ASN A 246 9.87 28.12 34.30
CA ASN A 246 10.96 27.83 35.24
C ASN A 246 11.87 29.05 35.49
N MET A 247 11.96 29.99 34.55
CA MET A 247 12.74 31.23 34.69
C MET A 247 11.99 32.36 35.42
N ASN A 248 10.68 32.19 35.65
CA ASN A 248 9.80 33.15 36.35
C ASN A 248 9.42 32.70 37.78
N ILE A 249 10.12 31.68 38.32
CA ILE A 249 10.07 31.25 39.73
C ILE A 249 11.41 31.58 40.37
#